data_AF-A0A952SN71-F1
#
_entry.id   AF-A0A952SN71-F1
#
_cell.length_a   1.000
_cell.length_b   1.000
_cell.length_c   1.000
_cell.angle_alpha   90.00
_cell.angle_beta   90.00
_cell.angle_gamma   90.00
#
_symmetry.space_group_name_H-M   'P 1'
#
loop_
_entity.id
_entity.type
_entity.pdbx_description
1 polymer ?
#
loop_
_entity_poly.entity_id
_entity_poly.type
_entity_poly.pdbx_seq_one_letter_code
_entity_poly.pdbx_strand_id
1 'polypeptide(L)'
;MSILSVCGECGLPVKASILALVDPHADELQPIEHPRLIQIGVLLWTFAAFCAAVLNWVIRACEFSERFFGISADVVPLSRFYIGSLIASGLGAIAIIRPHAGLDRRNVRRAILGVLCYAPLIAAAWYMFFRIDPYEYYVYSSTTEMPMLRIALRLVFGISLIAMVLLLHSNALILAHRSVLVRSGRVDRQPLRALAAAAGIALIGDLTLLIQTQFSGPITNLLYTVGVILVAAGSFLLTVALWGVTLDAWRIRRVIMAPGIGLTDIFDDRT
;
A
#
# COMPACT_ATOMS: atom_id res chain seq x y z
N MET A 1 -5.42 -40.19 -28.65
CA MET A 1 -4.16 -39.69 -28.07
C MET A 1 -4.47 -39.14 -26.68
N SER A 2 -3.81 -39.68 -25.66
CA SER A 2 -4.01 -39.22 -24.27
C SER A 2 -3.20 -37.95 -24.05
N ILE A 3 -3.78 -36.94 -23.39
CA ILE A 3 -3.10 -35.69 -22.98
C ILE A 3 -1.92 -35.97 -22.01
N LEU A 4 -1.75 -37.22 -21.58
CA LEU A 4 -0.67 -37.69 -20.71
C LEU A 4 0.55 -38.23 -21.46
N SER A 5 0.51 -38.42 -22.79
CA SER A 5 1.64 -39.01 -23.51
C SER A 5 2.74 -37.99 -23.85
N VAL A 6 3.98 -38.47 -23.87
CA VAL A 6 5.18 -37.74 -24.31
C VAL A 6 5.16 -37.56 -25.84
N CYS A 7 5.61 -36.41 -26.35
CA CYS A 7 5.67 -36.14 -27.79
C CYS A 7 6.66 -37.10 -28.47
N GLY A 8 6.20 -37.79 -29.53
CA GLY A 8 6.99 -38.79 -30.25
C GLY A 8 8.16 -38.24 -31.07
N GLU A 9 8.20 -36.93 -31.34
CA GLU A 9 9.27 -36.29 -32.13
C GLU A 9 10.42 -35.76 -31.27
N CYS A 10 10.12 -35.24 -30.08
CA CYS A 10 11.09 -34.52 -29.25
C CYS A 10 11.22 -35.05 -27.82
N GLY A 11 10.42 -36.04 -27.41
CA GLY A 11 10.53 -36.67 -26.09
C GLY A 11 10.08 -35.78 -24.91
N LEU A 12 9.48 -34.62 -25.19
CA LEU A 12 8.93 -33.72 -24.16
C LEU A 12 7.48 -34.07 -23.82
N PRO A 13 7.05 -34.01 -22.55
CA PRO A 13 5.69 -34.27 -22.12
C PRO A 13 4.79 -33.21 -22.73
N VAL A 14 3.74 -33.67 -23.42
CA VAL A 14 2.82 -32.82 -24.18
C VAL A 14 2.16 -31.76 -23.29
N LYS A 15 2.00 -31.99 -21.98
CA LYS A 15 1.51 -30.98 -21.02
C LYS A 15 2.38 -29.71 -21.01
N ALA A 16 3.71 -29.82 -21.03
CA ALA A 16 4.60 -28.67 -20.91
C ALA A 16 4.64 -27.85 -22.20
N SER A 17 4.69 -28.52 -23.35
CA SER A 17 4.71 -27.86 -24.66
C SER A 17 3.34 -27.31 -25.06
N ILE A 18 2.24 -28.01 -24.75
CA ILE A 18 0.89 -27.48 -24.98
C ILE A 18 0.60 -26.32 -24.02
N LEU A 19 0.95 -26.36 -22.74
CA LEU A 19 0.74 -25.19 -21.87
C LEU A 19 1.55 -23.97 -22.33
N ALA A 20 2.79 -24.14 -22.77
CA ALA A 20 3.59 -23.02 -23.29
C ALA A 20 3.07 -22.48 -24.64
N LEU A 21 2.45 -23.35 -25.46
CA LEU A 21 1.88 -22.94 -26.76
C LEU A 21 0.44 -22.42 -26.64
N VAL A 22 -0.33 -22.86 -25.64
CA VAL A 22 -1.76 -22.56 -25.45
C VAL A 22 -2.00 -21.51 -24.37
N ASP A 23 -1.14 -21.38 -23.36
CA ASP A 23 -1.19 -20.28 -22.39
C ASP A 23 -0.23 -19.16 -22.80
N PRO A 24 -0.72 -18.05 -23.40
CA PRO A 24 0.11 -16.90 -23.75
C PRO A 24 0.78 -16.23 -22.53
N HIS A 25 0.52 -16.70 -21.31
CA HIS A 25 1.08 -16.20 -20.05
C HIS A 25 2.05 -17.19 -19.39
N ALA A 26 2.57 -18.19 -20.11
CA ALA A 26 3.52 -19.17 -19.57
C ALA A 26 4.81 -18.50 -19.02
N ASP A 27 5.24 -17.40 -19.63
CA ASP A 27 6.40 -16.61 -19.18
C ASP A 27 6.21 -15.98 -17.79
N GLU A 28 4.97 -15.87 -17.30
CA GLU A 28 4.68 -15.33 -15.97
C GLU A 28 5.06 -16.32 -14.84
N LEU A 29 5.33 -17.60 -15.15
CA LEU A 29 5.60 -18.68 -14.19
C LEU A 29 7.07 -18.83 -13.76
N GLN A 30 7.93 -17.85 -14.03
CA GLN A 30 9.35 -17.93 -13.61
C GLN A 30 9.53 -18.19 -12.10
N PRO A 31 10.53 -18.95 -11.65
CA PRO A 31 10.72 -19.19 -10.22
C PRO A 31 10.98 -17.87 -9.45
N ILE A 32 10.40 -17.77 -8.25
CA ILE A 32 10.73 -16.70 -7.31
C ILE A 32 12.08 -17.04 -6.68
N GLU A 33 13.07 -16.14 -6.78
CA GLU A 33 14.43 -16.38 -6.25
C GLU A 33 14.40 -16.58 -4.73
N HIS A 34 13.61 -15.77 -4.02
CA HIS A 34 13.54 -15.76 -2.55
C HIS A 34 12.10 -15.69 -2.03
N PRO A 35 11.30 -16.78 -2.12
CA PRO A 35 9.86 -16.75 -1.82
C PRO A 35 9.56 -16.35 -0.37
N ARG A 36 10.39 -16.78 0.58
CA ARG A 36 10.25 -16.43 2.00
C ARG A 36 10.44 -14.93 2.25
N LEU A 37 11.46 -14.33 1.65
CA LEU A 37 11.74 -12.89 1.83
C LEU A 37 10.64 -12.05 1.22
N ILE A 38 10.14 -12.43 0.04
CA ILE A 38 9.03 -11.73 -0.63
C ILE A 38 7.74 -11.86 0.17
N GLN A 39 7.43 -13.06 0.67
CA GLN A 39 6.26 -13.27 1.52
C GLN A 39 6.29 -12.39 2.78
N ILE A 40 7.41 -12.42 3.52
CA ILE A 40 7.58 -11.62 4.74
C ILE A 40 7.51 -10.13 4.41
N GLY A 41 8.19 -9.69 3.35
CA GLY A 41 8.21 -8.29 2.94
C GLY A 41 6.84 -7.75 2.54
N VAL A 42 6.06 -8.51 1.76
CA VAL A 42 4.70 -8.11 1.35
C VAL A 42 3.75 -8.04 2.55
N LEU A 43 3.84 -8.99 3.49
CA LEU A 43 3.03 -8.95 4.71
C LEU A 43 3.45 -7.79 5.61
N LEU A 44 4.75 -7.59 5.81
CA LEU A 44 5.28 -6.50 6.61
C LEU A 44 4.88 -5.13 6.04
N TRP A 45 5.00 -4.97 4.72
CA TRP A 45 4.61 -3.74 4.00
C TRP A 45 3.15 -3.37 4.30
N THR A 46 2.24 -4.29 4.03
CA THR A 46 0.79 -4.02 4.06
C THR A 46 0.26 -3.93 5.49
N PHE A 47 0.66 -4.86 6.36
CA PHE A 47 0.23 -4.89 7.75
C PHE A 47 0.75 -3.69 8.54
N ALA A 48 2.04 -3.31 8.38
CA ALA A 48 2.59 -2.15 9.08
C ALA A 48 1.97 -0.83 8.59
N ALA A 49 1.64 -0.71 7.29
CA ALA A 49 0.89 0.44 6.78
C ALA A 49 -0.51 0.53 7.41
N PHE A 50 -1.21 -0.60 7.53
CA PHE A 50 -2.51 -0.66 8.20
C PHE A 50 -2.41 -0.31 9.69
N CYS A 51 -1.41 -0.84 10.40
CA CYS A 51 -1.14 -0.46 11.80
C CYS A 51 -0.88 1.04 11.94
N ALA A 52 -0.11 1.66 11.04
CA ALA A 52 0.09 3.11 11.04
C ALA A 52 -1.24 3.87 10.88
N ALA A 53 -2.11 3.44 9.95
CA ALA A 53 -3.43 4.06 9.79
C ALA A 53 -4.29 3.95 11.06
N VAL A 54 -4.33 2.77 11.69
CA VAL A 54 -5.07 2.56 12.96
C VAL A 54 -4.48 3.40 14.09
N LEU A 55 -3.16 3.45 14.24
CA LEU A 55 -2.50 4.27 15.26
C LEU A 55 -2.82 5.75 15.08
N ASN A 56 -2.90 6.25 13.84
CA ASN A 56 -3.33 7.61 13.58
C ASN A 56 -4.77 7.86 14.07
N TRP A 57 -5.71 6.93 13.84
CA TRP A 57 -7.06 7.02 14.40
C TRP A 57 -7.07 7.04 15.93
N VAL A 58 -6.23 6.22 16.57
CA VAL A 58 -6.10 6.20 18.04
C VAL A 58 -5.60 7.54 18.55
N ILE A 59 -4.58 8.13 17.91
CA ILE A 59 -4.09 9.47 18.28
C ILE A 59 -5.21 10.51 18.17
N ARG A 60 -6.00 10.49 17.08
CA ARG A 60 -7.14 11.40 16.91
C ARG A 60 -8.24 11.16 17.95
N ALA A 61 -8.47 9.91 18.35
CA ALA A 61 -9.42 9.57 19.40
C ALA A 61 -8.95 10.08 20.79
N CYS A 62 -7.65 10.06 21.07
CA CYS A 62 -7.08 10.66 22.28
C CYS A 62 -7.30 12.17 22.31
N GLU A 63 -7.04 12.89 21.21
CA GLU A 63 -7.31 14.33 21.10
C GLU A 63 -8.80 14.65 21.30
N PHE A 64 -9.68 13.83 20.71
CA PHE A 64 -11.13 13.96 20.92
C PHE A 64 -11.49 13.72 22.40
N SER A 65 -10.95 12.67 23.02
CA SER A 65 -11.24 12.32 24.41
C SER A 65 -10.79 13.42 25.39
N GLU A 66 -9.61 13.99 25.19
CA GLU A 66 -9.11 15.09 26.00
C GLU A 66 -10.04 16.31 25.90
N ARG A 67 -10.50 16.64 24.70
CA ARG A 67 -11.40 17.78 24.48
C ARG A 67 -12.77 17.61 25.14
N PHE A 68 -13.40 16.45 24.99
CA PHE A 68 -14.78 16.26 25.42
C PHE A 68 -14.92 15.74 26.85
N PHE A 69 -13.93 14.98 27.33
CA PHE A 69 -13.97 14.34 28.64
C PHE A 69 -12.87 14.85 29.60
N GLY A 70 -11.94 15.68 29.13
CA GLY A 70 -10.82 16.15 29.95
C GLY A 70 -9.79 15.07 30.27
N ILE A 71 -9.83 13.93 29.58
CA ILE A 71 -8.93 12.80 29.81
C ILE A 71 -7.69 12.99 28.94
N SER A 72 -6.61 13.51 29.52
CA SER A 72 -5.31 13.64 28.84
C SER A 72 -4.62 12.28 28.71
N ALA A 73 -4.24 11.90 27.50
CA ALA A 73 -3.43 10.70 27.24
C ALA A 73 -2.08 11.11 26.65
N ASP A 74 -1.00 10.46 27.08
CA ASP A 74 0.31 10.67 26.47
C ASP A 74 0.34 10.02 25.07
N VAL A 75 0.31 10.86 24.03
CA VAL A 75 0.34 10.44 22.62
C VAL A 75 1.74 10.26 22.06
N VAL A 76 2.80 10.60 22.82
CA VAL A 76 4.19 10.49 22.34
C VAL A 76 4.58 9.03 22.04
N PRO A 77 4.28 8.04 22.89
CA PRO A 77 4.55 6.63 22.58
C PRO A 77 3.81 6.17 21.32
N LEU A 78 2.54 6.54 21.16
CA LEU A 78 1.74 6.20 19.98
C LEU A 78 2.34 6.79 18.70
N SER A 79 2.82 8.03 18.76
CA SER A 79 3.51 8.69 17.65
C SER A 79 4.80 7.98 17.26
N ARG A 80 5.58 7.47 18.23
CA ARG A 80 6.76 6.64 17.96
C ARG A 80 6.39 5.32 17.28
N PHE A 81 5.35 4.63 17.75
CA PHE A 81 4.86 3.40 17.11
C PHE A 81 4.32 3.64 15.71
N TYR A 82 3.67 4.79 15.48
CA TYR A 82 3.19 5.21 14.16
C TYR A 82 4.36 5.37 13.18
N ILE A 83 5.40 6.14 13.54
CA ILE A 83 6.61 6.28 12.71
C ILE A 83 7.32 4.95 12.51
N GLY A 84 7.46 4.14 13.56
CA GLY A 84 8.05 2.81 13.48
C GLY A 84 7.30 1.89 12.49
N SER A 85 5.97 1.98 12.46
CA SER A 85 5.12 1.24 11.54
C SER A 85 5.29 1.72 10.09
N LEU A 86 5.42 3.02 9.85
CA LEU A 86 5.75 3.54 8.51
C LEU A 86 7.14 3.08 8.02
N ILE A 87 8.14 3.09 8.90
CA ILE A 87 9.50 2.59 8.58
C ILE A 87 9.45 1.10 8.26
N ALA A 88 8.79 0.30 9.11
CA ALA A 88 8.63 -1.13 8.89
C ALA A 88 7.91 -1.43 7.57
N SER A 89 6.88 -0.64 7.25
CA SER A 89 6.17 -0.73 5.97
C SER A 89 7.09 -0.44 4.78
N GLY A 90 7.92 0.60 4.87
CA GLY A 90 8.93 0.94 3.86
C GLY A 90 9.97 -0.15 3.65
N LEU A 91 10.46 -0.76 4.74
CA LEU A 91 11.38 -1.91 4.68
C LEU A 91 10.73 -3.12 4.00
N GLY A 92 9.46 -3.40 4.30
CA GLY A 92 8.71 -4.47 3.63
C GLY A 92 8.57 -4.24 2.12
N ALA A 93 8.36 -2.99 1.70
CA ALA A 93 8.20 -2.63 0.29
C ALA A 93 9.44 -2.90 -0.57
N ILE A 94 10.65 -2.95 0.03
CA ILE A 94 11.89 -3.30 -0.66
C ILE A 94 11.78 -4.67 -1.34
N ALA A 95 11.08 -5.62 -0.72
CA ALA A 95 10.90 -6.97 -1.26
C ALA A 95 10.14 -7.00 -2.61
N ILE A 96 9.43 -5.92 -2.95
CA ILE A 96 8.61 -5.80 -4.17
C ILE A 96 9.43 -5.19 -5.33
N ILE A 97 10.65 -4.70 -5.09
CA ILE A 97 11.49 -4.09 -6.14
C ILE A 97 11.79 -5.07 -7.27
N ARG A 98 12.13 -6.32 -6.94
CA ARG A 98 12.47 -7.37 -7.91
C ARG A 98 12.01 -8.74 -7.41
N PRO A 99 10.71 -9.06 -7.53
CA PRO A 99 10.17 -10.34 -7.04
C PRO A 99 10.71 -11.58 -7.77
N HIS A 100 11.15 -11.47 -9.02
CA HIS A 100 11.78 -12.58 -9.75
C HIS A 100 12.76 -12.06 -10.81
N ALA A 101 13.56 -12.96 -11.39
CA ALA A 101 14.39 -12.68 -12.56
C ALA A 101 13.53 -12.26 -13.77
N GLY A 102 14.07 -11.54 -14.75
CA GLY A 102 13.34 -11.26 -15.99
C GLY A 102 12.33 -10.10 -15.99
N LEU A 103 12.17 -9.38 -14.88
CA LEU A 103 11.41 -8.12 -14.89
C LEU A 103 12.08 -7.05 -15.76
N ASP A 104 11.26 -6.31 -16.53
CA ASP A 104 11.74 -5.16 -17.27
C ASP A 104 12.39 -4.13 -16.33
N ARG A 105 13.55 -3.58 -16.75
CA ARG A 105 14.31 -2.58 -16.01
C ARG A 105 13.46 -1.35 -15.68
N ARG A 106 12.47 -1.02 -16.50
CA ARG A 106 11.53 0.08 -16.25
C ARG A 106 10.69 -0.17 -14.99
N ASN A 107 10.16 -1.38 -14.81
CA ASN A 107 9.36 -1.75 -13.64
C ASN A 107 10.21 -1.75 -12.37
N VAL A 108 11.44 -2.27 -12.44
CA VAL A 108 12.39 -2.22 -11.32
C VAL A 108 12.69 -0.77 -10.92
N ARG A 109 13.00 0.11 -11.88
CA ARG A 109 13.25 1.54 -11.62
C ARG A 109 12.05 2.23 -10.99
N ARG A 110 10.84 1.98 -11.50
CA ARG A 110 9.60 2.52 -10.92
C ARG A 110 9.42 2.06 -9.47
N ALA A 111 9.62 0.78 -9.19
CA ALA A 111 9.51 0.27 -7.83
C ALA A 111 10.55 0.87 -6.89
N ILE A 112 11.80 1.06 -7.34
CA ILE A 112 12.83 1.78 -6.57
C ILE A 112 12.36 3.20 -6.23
N LEU A 113 11.86 3.96 -7.23
CA LEU A 113 11.32 5.29 -7.00
C LEU A 113 10.14 5.26 -6.01
N GLY A 114 9.27 4.26 -6.10
CA GLY A 114 8.15 4.08 -5.17
C GLY A 114 8.63 3.83 -3.74
N VAL A 115 9.65 3.02 -3.53
CA VAL A 115 10.26 2.82 -2.21
C VAL A 115 10.92 4.11 -1.70
N LEU A 116 11.60 4.87 -2.57
CA LEU A 116 12.20 6.16 -2.20
C LEU A 116 11.15 7.19 -1.75
N CYS A 117 9.90 7.11 -2.22
CA CYS A 117 8.80 7.96 -1.74
C CYS A 117 8.47 7.76 -0.25
N TYR A 118 8.92 6.68 0.40
CA TYR A 118 8.80 6.56 1.86
C TYR A 118 9.62 7.63 2.61
N ALA A 119 10.75 8.08 2.07
CA ALA A 119 11.60 9.06 2.74
C ALA A 119 10.87 10.40 2.99
N PRO A 120 10.30 11.10 1.98
CA PRO A 120 9.52 12.31 2.23
C PRO A 120 8.25 12.05 3.04
N LEU A 121 7.61 10.88 2.87
CA LEU A 121 6.41 10.50 3.64
C LEU A 121 6.72 10.40 5.14
N ILE A 122 7.78 9.66 5.51
CA ILE A 122 8.21 9.46 6.90
C ILE A 122 8.73 10.77 7.49
N ALA A 123 9.50 11.55 6.73
CA ALA A 123 10.02 12.84 7.18
C ALA A 123 8.88 13.83 7.48
N ALA A 124 7.87 13.91 6.60
CA ALA A 124 6.70 14.77 6.81
C ALA A 124 5.91 14.33 8.04
N ALA A 125 5.64 13.02 8.18
CA ALA A 125 5.00 12.45 9.35
C ALA A 125 5.75 12.75 10.65
N TRP A 126 7.06 12.49 10.68
CA TRP A 126 7.90 12.74 11.85
C TRP A 126 7.90 14.21 12.24
N TYR A 127 8.02 15.11 11.27
CA TYR A 127 8.00 16.55 11.54
C TYR A 127 6.65 17.00 12.09
N MET A 128 5.53 16.52 11.53
CA MET A 128 4.19 16.81 12.07
C MET A 128 4.07 16.37 13.54
N PHE A 129 4.37 15.10 13.84
CA PHE A 129 4.14 14.55 15.19
C PHE A 129 5.13 15.01 16.26
N PHE A 130 6.39 15.33 15.91
CA PHE A 130 7.42 15.67 16.90
C PHE A 130 7.82 17.15 16.91
N ARG A 131 7.43 17.94 15.91
CA ARG A 131 7.76 19.38 15.86
C ARG A 131 6.54 20.29 15.93
N ILE A 132 5.41 19.88 15.35
CA ILE A 132 4.21 20.73 15.29
C ILE A 132 3.23 20.33 16.39
N ASP A 133 2.77 19.08 16.39
CA ASP A 133 1.71 18.59 17.27
C ASP A 133 2.00 18.70 18.79
N PRO A 134 3.26 18.59 19.30
CA PRO A 134 3.53 18.76 20.74
C PRO A 134 3.20 20.15 21.29
N TYR A 135 3.08 21.16 20.42
CA TYR A 135 2.74 22.53 20.81
C TYR A 135 1.30 22.90 20.43
N GLU A 136 0.64 22.07 19.62
CA GLU A 136 -0.67 22.35 19.00
C GLU A 136 -1.59 21.12 18.98
N TYR A 137 -2.01 20.69 20.16
CA TYR A 137 -2.84 19.48 20.37
C TYR A 137 -4.23 19.53 19.69
N TYR A 138 -4.66 20.68 19.18
CA TYR A 138 -6.05 20.96 18.77
C TYR A 138 -6.21 21.28 17.29
N VAL A 139 -5.95 20.28 16.46
CA VAL A 139 -5.84 20.38 14.99
C VAL A 139 -7.12 20.81 14.29
N TYR A 140 -8.25 20.26 14.73
CA TYR A 140 -9.58 20.50 14.13
C TYR A 140 -10.56 21.17 15.09
N SER A 141 -10.09 21.44 16.31
CA SER A 141 -10.93 21.88 17.42
C SER A 141 -10.84 23.36 17.68
N SER A 142 -9.72 23.98 17.33
CA SER A 142 -9.55 25.42 17.40
C SER A 142 -10.03 26.03 16.08
N THR A 143 -10.89 27.05 16.17
CA THR A 143 -11.30 27.88 15.01
C THR A 143 -10.15 28.79 14.54
N THR A 144 -9.00 28.72 15.22
CA THR A 144 -7.77 29.40 14.82
C THR A 144 -7.16 28.73 13.60
N GLU A 145 -6.56 29.56 12.75
CA GLU A 145 -5.94 29.19 11.49
C GLU A 145 -5.02 27.97 11.65
N MET A 146 -5.24 26.91 10.87
CA MET A 146 -4.28 25.81 10.79
C MET A 146 -2.94 26.36 10.26
N PRO A 147 -1.80 26.04 10.90
CA PRO A 147 -0.51 26.51 10.40
C PRO A 147 -0.28 26.04 8.95
N MET A 148 0.07 26.97 8.07
CA MET A 148 0.34 26.69 6.65
C MET A 148 1.37 25.58 6.46
N LEU A 149 2.40 25.53 7.31
CA LEU A 149 3.43 24.49 7.30
C LEU A 149 2.84 23.09 7.50
N ARG A 150 1.85 22.95 8.38
CA ARG A 150 1.20 21.66 8.64
C ARG A 150 0.43 21.17 7.42
N ILE A 151 -0.34 22.05 6.77
CA ILE A 151 -1.06 21.73 5.54
C ILE A 151 -0.08 21.31 4.43
N ALA A 152 1.03 22.04 4.27
CA ALA A 152 2.07 21.70 3.30
C ALA A 152 2.68 20.31 3.56
N LEU A 153 2.97 19.95 4.81
CA LEU A 153 3.50 18.62 5.16
C LEU A 153 2.49 17.51 4.89
N ARG A 154 1.19 17.75 5.12
CA ARG A 154 0.13 16.79 4.77
C ARG A 154 0.02 16.57 3.26
N LEU A 155 0.17 17.64 2.46
CA LEU A 155 0.22 17.53 1.01
C LEU A 155 1.43 16.70 0.56
N VAL A 156 2.61 16.94 1.13
CA VAL A 156 3.81 16.11 0.87
C VAL A 156 3.57 14.65 1.24
N PHE A 157 2.95 14.39 2.39
CA PHE A 157 2.59 13.04 2.83
C PHE A 157 1.65 12.36 1.84
N GLY A 158 0.54 13.02 1.46
CA GLY A 158 -0.45 12.48 0.54
C GLY A 158 0.09 12.25 -0.87
N ILE A 159 0.85 13.20 -1.42
CA ILE A 159 1.49 13.05 -2.74
C ILE A 159 2.49 11.89 -2.72
N SER A 160 3.32 11.79 -1.68
CA SER A 160 4.29 10.71 -1.53
C SER A 160 3.61 9.35 -1.44
N LEU A 161 2.49 9.26 -0.70
CA LEU A 161 1.68 8.05 -0.58
C LEU A 161 1.09 7.63 -1.93
N ILE A 162 0.47 8.56 -2.67
CA ILE A 162 -0.09 8.29 -4.00
C ILE A 162 1.01 7.83 -4.96
N ALA A 163 2.12 8.56 -5.02
CA ALA A 163 3.25 8.24 -5.88
C ALA A 163 3.80 6.83 -5.57
N MET A 164 4.05 6.54 -4.29
CA MET A 164 4.50 5.22 -3.83
C MET A 164 3.56 4.11 -4.30
N VAL A 165 2.25 4.26 -4.09
CA VAL A 165 1.25 3.25 -4.46
C VAL A 165 1.21 3.02 -5.96
N LEU A 166 1.19 4.09 -6.77
CA LEU A 166 1.16 3.99 -8.24
C LEU A 166 2.45 3.43 -8.84
N LEU A 167 3.59 3.71 -8.21
CA LEU A 167 4.90 3.23 -8.64
C LEU A 167 5.13 1.75 -8.27
N LEU A 168 4.64 1.31 -7.11
CA LEU A 168 4.70 -0.09 -6.69
C LEU A 168 3.62 -0.98 -7.32
N HIS A 169 2.54 -0.37 -7.85
CA HIS A 169 1.38 -1.08 -8.41
C HIS A 169 1.74 -2.14 -9.45
N SER A 170 2.61 -1.82 -10.41
CA SER A 170 2.98 -2.74 -11.48
C SER A 170 3.64 -4.02 -10.95
N ASN A 171 4.56 -3.91 -9.99
CA ASN A 171 5.25 -5.07 -9.42
C ASN A 171 4.34 -5.89 -8.50
N ALA A 172 3.47 -5.21 -7.73
CA ALA A 172 2.49 -5.89 -6.90
C ALA A 172 1.47 -6.69 -7.75
N LEU A 173 1.05 -6.15 -8.91
CA LEU A 173 0.19 -6.86 -9.85
C LEU A 173 0.86 -8.10 -10.42
N ILE A 174 2.15 -8.03 -10.78
CA ILE A 174 2.89 -9.19 -11.29
C ILE A 174 2.93 -10.33 -10.25
N LEU A 175 3.14 -10.00 -8.98
CA LEU A 175 3.03 -10.97 -7.88
C LEU A 175 1.61 -11.55 -7.77
N ALA A 176 0.58 -10.72 -7.92
CA ALA A 176 -0.81 -11.13 -7.80
C ALA A 176 -1.28 -12.03 -8.97
N HIS A 177 -0.85 -11.75 -10.20
CA HIS A 177 -1.21 -12.50 -11.42
C HIS A 177 -0.80 -13.98 -11.37
N ARG A 178 0.23 -14.30 -10.58
CA ARG A 178 0.65 -15.68 -10.31
C ARG A 178 -0.34 -16.48 -9.49
N SER A 179 -1.19 -15.80 -8.73
CA SER A 179 -2.23 -16.49 -7.98
C SER A 179 -3.36 -16.89 -8.91
N VAL A 180 -3.67 -18.20 -8.94
CA VAL A 180 -4.84 -18.77 -9.61
C VAL A 180 -6.13 -18.04 -9.19
N LEU A 181 -6.15 -17.51 -7.97
CA LEU A 181 -7.23 -16.67 -7.44
C LEU A 181 -7.50 -15.43 -8.30
N VAL A 182 -6.46 -14.71 -8.76
CA VAL A 182 -6.62 -13.55 -9.65
C VAL A 182 -7.07 -13.97 -11.04
N ARG A 183 -6.59 -15.12 -11.55
CA ARG A 183 -7.04 -15.68 -12.84
C ARG A 183 -8.50 -16.11 -12.81
N SER A 184 -9.00 -16.56 -11.66
CA SER A 184 -10.41 -16.94 -11.47
C SER A 184 -11.40 -15.77 -11.37
N GLY A 185 -10.92 -14.52 -11.40
CA GLY A 185 -11.76 -13.32 -11.28
C GLY A 185 -12.41 -13.10 -9.91
N ARG A 186 -12.06 -13.92 -8.90
CA ARG A 186 -12.58 -13.82 -7.53
C ARG A 186 -11.92 -12.73 -6.69
N VAL A 187 -10.78 -12.20 -7.14
CA VAL A 187 -10.05 -11.14 -6.44
C VAL A 187 -10.11 -9.88 -7.27
N ASP A 188 -10.50 -8.79 -6.62
CA ASP A 188 -10.70 -7.51 -7.26
C ASP A 188 -9.37 -6.96 -7.80
N ARG A 189 -9.35 -6.49 -9.04
CA ARG A 189 -8.10 -6.11 -9.74
C ARG A 189 -7.57 -4.73 -9.34
N GLN A 190 -8.26 -4.03 -8.44
CA GLN A 190 -8.08 -2.58 -8.23
C GLN A 190 -7.76 -2.09 -6.79
N PRO A 191 -7.34 -2.92 -5.81
CA PRO A 191 -7.23 -2.45 -4.43
C PRO A 191 -6.19 -1.31 -4.25
N LEU A 192 -5.08 -1.35 -4.99
CA LEU A 192 -4.07 -0.28 -4.94
C LEU A 192 -4.54 1.03 -5.60
N ARG A 193 -5.41 0.96 -6.62
CA ARG A 193 -5.97 2.18 -7.23
C ARG A 193 -7.01 2.81 -6.32
N ALA A 194 -7.82 1.99 -5.65
CA ALA A 194 -8.74 2.46 -4.60
C ALA A 194 -7.99 3.15 -3.45
N LEU A 195 -6.85 2.58 -3.03
CA LEU A 195 -5.97 3.19 -2.04
C LEU A 195 -5.44 4.57 -2.48
N ALA A 196 -4.96 4.68 -3.72
CA ALA A 196 -4.50 5.95 -4.28
C ALA A 196 -5.64 6.98 -4.43
N ALA A 197 -6.84 6.54 -4.82
CA ALA A 197 -8.01 7.40 -4.93
C ALA A 197 -8.47 7.92 -3.57
N ALA A 198 -8.48 7.06 -2.54
CA ALA A 198 -8.79 7.46 -1.17
C ALA A 198 -7.80 8.50 -0.62
N ALA A 199 -6.51 8.31 -0.88
CA ALA A 199 -5.48 9.31 -0.58
C ALA A 199 -5.71 10.63 -1.35
N GLY A 200 -6.14 10.54 -2.61
CA GLY A 200 -6.51 11.70 -3.43
C GLY A 200 -7.68 12.50 -2.87
N ILE A 201 -8.72 11.84 -2.35
CA ILE A 201 -9.86 12.52 -1.69
C ILE A 201 -9.37 13.32 -0.46
N ALA A 202 -8.52 12.72 0.37
CA ALA A 202 -7.93 13.42 1.51
C ALA A 202 -7.07 14.61 1.08
N LEU A 203 -6.27 14.45 0.02
CA LEU A 203 -5.44 15.51 -0.55
C LEU A 203 -6.27 16.70 -1.07
N ILE A 204 -7.41 16.43 -1.73
CA ILE A 204 -8.35 17.48 -2.16
C ILE A 204 -8.91 18.23 -0.95
N GLY A 205 -9.21 17.51 0.14
CA GLY A 205 -9.59 18.14 1.41
C GLY A 205 -8.50 19.08 1.94
N ASP A 206 -7.24 18.66 1.93
CA ASP A 206 -6.10 19.50 2.35
C ASP A 206 -5.89 20.72 1.44
N LEU A 207 -6.06 20.57 0.13
CA LEU A 207 -6.05 21.70 -0.80
C LEU A 207 -7.21 22.67 -0.54
N THR A 208 -8.38 22.16 -0.18
CA THR A 208 -9.54 22.99 0.20
C THR A 208 -9.23 23.81 1.45
N LEU A 209 -8.59 23.21 2.45
CA LEU A 209 -8.13 23.89 3.66
C LEU A 209 -7.02 24.92 3.36
N LEU A 210 -6.15 24.66 2.39
CA LEU A 210 -5.16 25.64 1.94
C LEU A 210 -5.84 26.84 1.28
N ILE A 211 -6.79 26.61 0.37
CA ILE A 211 -7.55 27.66 -0.33
C ILE A 211 -8.34 28.52 0.68
N GLN A 212 -8.89 27.90 1.73
CA GLN A 212 -9.63 28.58 2.79
C GLN A 212 -8.83 29.71 3.47
N THR A 213 -7.48 29.62 3.50
CA THR A 213 -6.62 30.70 4.05
C THR A 213 -6.67 32.01 3.25
N GLN A 214 -7.17 31.97 2.02
CA GLN A 214 -7.24 33.13 1.13
C GLN A 214 -8.59 33.89 1.21
N PHE A 215 -9.54 33.37 1.98
CA PHE A 215 -10.90 33.92 2.09
C PHE A 215 -11.22 34.32 3.53
N SER A 216 -12.02 35.38 3.67
CA SER A 216 -12.57 35.85 4.95
C SER A 216 -14.11 35.75 4.96
N GLY A 217 -14.70 35.62 6.15
CA GLY A 217 -16.16 35.66 6.34
C GLY A 217 -16.85 34.29 6.21
N PRO A 218 -18.13 34.24 5.82
CA PRO A 218 -18.92 32.99 5.81
C PRO A 218 -18.38 31.88 4.91
N ILE A 219 -17.71 32.25 3.81
CA ILE A 219 -17.10 31.31 2.85
C ILE A 219 -16.01 30.47 3.53
N THR A 220 -15.25 31.07 4.45
CA THR A 220 -14.19 30.41 5.22
C THR A 220 -14.72 29.22 6.00
N ASN A 221 -15.86 29.37 6.68
CA ASN A 221 -16.49 28.29 7.45
C ASN A 221 -17.00 27.15 6.56
N LEU A 222 -17.55 27.48 5.39
CA LEU A 222 -18.00 26.49 4.42
C LEU A 222 -16.82 25.68 3.87
N LEU A 223 -15.75 26.34 3.42
CA LEU A 223 -14.54 25.67 2.90
C LEU A 223 -13.87 24.81 3.98
N TYR A 224 -13.78 25.32 5.22
CA TYR A 224 -13.27 24.55 6.35
C TYR A 224 -14.08 23.27 6.57
N THR A 225 -15.40 23.38 6.64
CA THR A 225 -16.31 22.24 6.86
C THR A 225 -16.17 21.20 5.75
N VAL A 226 -16.19 21.64 4.49
CA VAL A 226 -16.01 20.76 3.32
C VAL A 226 -14.64 20.08 3.35
N GLY A 227 -13.57 20.85 3.60
CA GLY A 227 -12.21 20.33 3.67
C GLY A 227 -12.04 19.26 4.75
N VAL A 228 -12.55 19.50 5.96
CA VAL A 228 -12.52 18.52 7.06
C VAL A 228 -13.31 17.26 6.73
N ILE A 229 -14.52 17.39 6.14
CA ILE A 229 -15.33 16.23 5.72
C ILE A 229 -14.58 15.39 4.68
N LEU A 230 -13.97 16.02 3.67
CA LEU A 230 -13.20 15.32 2.64
C LEU A 230 -11.98 14.60 3.21
N VAL A 231 -11.23 15.26 4.10
CA VAL A 231 -10.10 14.63 4.81
C VAL A 231 -10.56 13.42 5.62
N ALA A 232 -11.64 13.55 6.39
CA ALA A 232 -12.16 12.48 7.23
C ALA A 232 -12.65 11.28 6.39
N ALA A 233 -13.43 11.55 5.35
CA ALA A 233 -13.91 10.54 4.41
C ALA A 233 -12.76 9.84 3.68
N GLY A 234 -11.79 10.61 3.17
CA GLY A 234 -10.60 10.07 2.50
C GLY A 234 -9.75 9.20 3.44
N SER A 235 -9.55 9.63 4.69
CA SER A 235 -8.80 8.87 5.71
C SER A 235 -9.50 7.56 6.08
N PHE A 236 -10.83 7.58 6.19
CA PHE A 236 -11.63 6.38 6.43
C PHE A 236 -11.52 5.39 5.25
N LEU A 237 -11.74 5.86 4.03
CA LEU A 237 -11.61 5.05 2.81
C LEU A 237 -10.19 4.48 2.66
N LEU A 238 -9.16 5.26 3.01
CA LEU A 238 -7.77 4.82 2.98
C LEU A 238 -7.54 3.65 3.94
N THR A 239 -8.11 3.73 5.15
CA THR A 239 -7.99 2.67 6.17
C THR A 239 -8.67 1.38 5.70
N VAL A 240 -9.87 1.48 5.12
CA VAL A 240 -10.59 0.34 4.54
C VAL A 240 -9.82 -0.27 3.36
N ALA A 241 -9.25 0.56 2.49
CA ALA A 241 -8.42 0.10 1.38
C ALA A 241 -7.15 -0.61 1.86
N LEU A 242 -6.46 -0.09 2.89
CA LEU A 242 -5.30 -0.75 3.50
C LEU A 242 -5.65 -2.10 4.13
N TRP A 243 -6.81 -2.19 4.77
CA TRP A 243 -7.31 -3.46 5.30
C TRP A 243 -7.52 -4.48 4.17
N GLY A 244 -8.17 -4.08 3.07
CA GLY A 244 -8.35 -4.91 1.89
C GLY A 244 -7.02 -5.42 1.31
N VAL A 245 -6.06 -4.51 1.12
CA VAL A 245 -4.70 -4.85 0.65
C VAL A 245 -4.00 -5.83 1.60
N THR A 246 -4.18 -5.67 2.91
CA THR A 246 -3.60 -6.58 3.92
C THR A 246 -4.22 -7.97 3.87
N LEU A 247 -5.55 -8.06 3.70
CA LEU A 247 -6.24 -9.34 3.52
C LEU A 247 -5.82 -10.05 2.24
N ASP A 248 -5.63 -9.30 1.15
CA ASP A 248 -5.16 -9.86 -0.11
C ASP A 248 -3.72 -10.36 0.00
N ALA A 249 -2.82 -9.57 0.62
CA ALA A 249 -1.46 -9.99 0.95
C ALA A 249 -1.45 -11.27 1.80
N TRP A 250 -2.33 -11.35 2.80
CA TRP A 250 -2.51 -12.54 3.63
C TRP A 250 -2.96 -13.75 2.79
N ARG A 251 -3.90 -13.59 1.88
CA ARG A 251 -4.41 -14.68 1.02
C ARG A 251 -3.35 -15.19 0.04
N ILE A 252 -2.59 -14.30 -0.61
CA ILE A 252 -1.56 -14.68 -1.59
C ILE A 252 -0.31 -15.28 -0.95
N ARG A 253 -0.11 -15.12 0.36
CA ARG A 253 1.12 -15.55 1.06
C ARG A 253 1.45 -17.04 0.84
N ARG A 254 0.44 -17.91 0.73
CA ARG A 254 0.63 -19.35 0.50
C ARG A 254 1.05 -19.64 -0.93
N VAL A 255 0.54 -18.86 -1.89
CA VAL A 255 0.89 -18.98 -3.31
C VAL A 255 2.33 -18.54 -3.54
N ILE A 256 2.77 -17.45 -2.90
CA ILE A 256 4.17 -16.98 -2.99
C ILE A 256 5.16 -18.06 -2.53
N MET A 257 4.77 -18.87 -1.55
CA MET A 257 5.60 -19.94 -0.98
C MET A 257 5.54 -21.26 -1.76
N ALA A 258 4.57 -21.43 -2.67
CA ALA A 258 4.47 -22.65 -3.45
C ALA A 258 5.70 -22.73 -4.37
N PRO A 259 6.42 -23.86 -4.40
CA PRO A 259 7.49 -24.05 -5.37
C PRO A 259 6.89 -23.91 -6.78
N GLY A 260 7.63 -23.26 -7.68
CA GLY A 260 7.24 -23.23 -9.08
C GLY A 260 7.19 -24.67 -9.60
N ILE A 261 6.14 -25.02 -10.36
CA ILE A 261 6.01 -26.34 -10.98
C ILE A 261 7.21 -26.49 -11.91
N GLY A 262 8.16 -27.34 -11.53
CA GLY A 262 9.34 -27.60 -12.33
C GLY A 262 8.98 -28.48 -13.52
N LEU A 263 9.76 -28.42 -14.59
CA LEU A 263 9.67 -29.43 -15.66
C LEU A 263 9.80 -30.84 -15.07
N THR A 264 10.63 -31.02 -14.03
CA THR A 264 10.81 -32.28 -13.30
C THR A 264 9.51 -32.83 -12.71
N ASP A 265 8.63 -31.97 -12.18
CA ASP A 265 7.34 -32.42 -11.62
C ASP A 265 6.39 -32.96 -12.71
N ILE A 266 6.63 -32.60 -13.98
CA ILE A 266 5.88 -33.12 -15.14
C ILE A 266 6.46 -34.46 -15.60
N PHE A 267 7.75 -34.73 -15.32
CA PHE A 267 8.43 -35.97 -15.71
C PHE A 267 8.41 -37.06 -14.62
N ASP A 268 8.15 -36.70 -13.37
CA ASP A 268 8.16 -37.61 -12.22
C ASP A 268 6.82 -38.35 -11.97
N ASP A 269 5.93 -38.40 -12.98
CA ASP A 269 4.71 -39.24 -12.99
C ASP A 269 5.04 -40.76 -13.14
N ARG A 270 6.23 -41.20 -12.71
CA ARG A 270 6.66 -42.60 -12.72
C ARG A 270 6.57 -43.21 -11.33
N THR A 271 5.35 -43.55 -10.90
CA THR A 271 5.00 -44.79 -10.18
C THR A 271 3.49 -44.92 -10.08
#